data_AF-A0A175VWE9-F1
#
_entry.id   AF-A0A175VWE9-F1
#
_cell.length_a   1.000
_cell.length_b   1.000
_cell.length_c   1.000
_cell.angle_alpha   90.00
_cell.angle_beta   90.00
_cell.angle_gamma   90.00
#
_symmetry.space_group_name_H-M   'P 1'
#
loop_
_entity.id
_entity.type
_entity.pdbx_description
1 polymer ?
#
loop_
_entity_poly.entity_id
_entity_poly.type
_entity_poly.pdbx_seq_one_letter_code
_entity_poly.pdbx_strand_id
1 'polypeptide(L)'
;MDEIYEKAVELVSKHIDQLPPNTVFIKASRVSGELSSLMEDYDNVGKTTYYPPLAEYQLPEGAVKTILRSEMTELGRLSGHLDRVSYAGMEEAIFRCHQHSSELGTFWEELHILARLPRHPNILPVDRFVLDEISGSRVVGYTTPFMPGGDLDMNTPRPFKFKYLKQLLQVVDDLNYKFGIAHQDLAPRNLVIDPATDSLVLFDFGTAARIGYGAKGERHMEALSYLENRNDVKGVVLTVHEIITRDPLYKGSKLHDLYETDILAGPEKWIKGEDVELDPGLDAADYYHELMRWVRDRRSRAITHYTEASQYIDWPTAMVTSPDQLRSYDYQQAKEYNQPWIEWTCPRTAHLDHSRRLGAGGDNDAPAKELTECGRREAAEGNLEPSREMNQPPVPTYRVERTRKFSNGVRRSTRQRRRLPN
;
A
#
# COMPACT_ATOMS: atom_id res chain seq x y z
N MET A 1 -3.30 -26.69 -9.85
CA MET A 1 -2.92 -25.81 -10.97
C MET A 1 -1.41 -25.66 -10.99
N ASP A 2 -0.82 -25.36 -9.85
CA ASP A 2 0.50 -25.76 -9.31
C ASP A 2 1.50 -26.31 -10.36
N GLU A 3 1.45 -27.58 -10.75
CA GLU A 3 2.40 -28.18 -11.72
C GLU A 3 2.47 -27.44 -13.08
N ILE A 4 1.34 -26.90 -13.55
CA ILE A 4 1.28 -26.10 -14.78
C ILE A 4 1.86 -24.70 -14.55
N TYR A 5 1.64 -24.14 -13.35
CA TYR A 5 2.20 -22.85 -12.95
C TYR A 5 3.72 -22.93 -12.82
N GLU A 6 4.24 -23.90 -12.06
CA GLU A 6 5.67 -24.18 -11.88
C GLU A 6 6.40 -24.33 -13.22
N LYS A 7 5.85 -25.12 -14.16
CA LYS A 7 6.43 -25.30 -15.50
C LYS A 7 6.50 -24.01 -16.31
N ALA A 8 5.49 -23.14 -16.19
CA ALA A 8 5.50 -21.87 -16.89
C ALA A 8 6.45 -20.86 -16.21
N VAL A 9 6.53 -20.80 -14.88
CA VAL A 9 7.56 -20.02 -14.15
C VAL A 9 8.98 -20.46 -14.53
N GLU A 10 9.24 -21.78 -14.59
CA GLU A 10 10.53 -22.34 -15.01
C GLU A 10 10.89 -21.91 -16.45
N LEU A 11 9.91 -21.91 -17.35
CA LEU A 11 10.06 -21.51 -18.74
C LEU A 11 10.33 -20.01 -18.87
N VAL A 12 9.54 -19.17 -18.20
CA VAL A 12 9.73 -17.71 -18.18
C VAL A 12 11.14 -17.40 -17.68
N SER A 13 11.54 -18.00 -16.56
CA SER A 13 12.87 -17.81 -15.94
C SER A 13 14.04 -18.20 -16.86
N LYS A 14 13.89 -19.20 -17.74
CA LYS A 14 14.94 -19.63 -18.69
C LYS A 14 15.21 -18.63 -19.81
N HIS A 15 14.19 -17.86 -20.21
CA HIS A 15 14.27 -16.95 -21.35
C HIS A 15 14.41 -15.49 -20.95
N ILE A 16 14.43 -15.20 -19.66
CA ILE A 16 14.11 -13.87 -19.17
C ILE A 16 15.10 -12.79 -19.59
N ASP A 17 16.39 -13.08 -19.44
CA ASP A 17 17.49 -12.19 -19.83
C ASP A 17 17.64 -12.11 -21.37
N GLN A 18 16.74 -12.72 -22.13
CA GLN A 18 16.72 -12.74 -23.59
C GLN A 18 15.45 -12.07 -24.15
N LEU A 19 14.47 -11.73 -23.31
CA LEU A 19 13.26 -11.04 -23.73
C LEU A 19 13.56 -9.56 -24.08
N PRO A 20 13.08 -9.06 -25.23
CA PRO A 20 13.08 -7.63 -25.53
C PRO A 20 12.41 -6.81 -24.40
N PRO A 21 12.92 -5.62 -24.02
CA PRO A 21 12.34 -4.81 -22.94
C PRO A 21 10.88 -4.40 -23.14
N ASN A 22 10.42 -4.40 -24.39
CA ASN A 22 9.04 -4.12 -24.81
C ASN A 22 8.15 -5.39 -24.88
N THR A 23 8.59 -6.55 -24.37
CA THR A 23 7.76 -7.75 -24.29
C THR A 23 6.68 -7.58 -23.22
N VAL A 24 5.40 -7.59 -23.61
CA VAL A 24 4.24 -7.46 -22.70
C VAL A 24 3.51 -8.77 -22.45
N PHE A 25 3.68 -9.77 -23.33
CA PHE A 25 3.10 -11.10 -23.15
C PHE A 25 3.97 -12.14 -23.86
N ILE A 26 4.17 -13.29 -23.22
CA ILE A 26 4.86 -14.45 -23.79
C ILE A 26 3.92 -15.64 -23.90
N LYS A 27 3.98 -16.35 -25.01
CA LYS A 27 3.20 -17.57 -25.24
C LYS A 27 4.11 -18.78 -25.29
N ALA A 28 3.95 -19.69 -24.34
CA ALA A 28 4.68 -20.94 -24.29
C ALA A 28 3.90 -22.12 -24.91
N SER A 29 4.62 -23.04 -25.55
CA SER A 29 4.11 -24.35 -25.95
C SER A 29 3.98 -25.26 -24.72
N ARG A 30 2.76 -25.64 -24.36
CA ARG A 30 2.51 -26.60 -23.25
C ARG A 30 3.11 -28.00 -23.52
N VAL A 31 3.45 -28.32 -24.77
CA VAL A 31 3.97 -29.64 -25.18
C VAL A 31 5.49 -29.68 -25.21
N SER A 32 6.14 -28.66 -25.80
CA SER A 32 7.61 -28.61 -25.92
C SER A 32 8.30 -27.80 -24.83
N GLY A 33 7.58 -26.93 -24.11
CA GLY A 33 8.19 -26.00 -23.17
C GLY A 33 9.00 -24.88 -23.85
N GLU A 34 8.77 -24.65 -25.14
CA GLU A 34 9.44 -23.61 -25.92
C GLU A 34 8.56 -22.35 -26.06
N LEU A 35 9.19 -21.18 -26.19
CA LEU A 35 8.50 -19.96 -26.59
C LEU A 35 7.94 -20.09 -28.01
N SER A 36 6.66 -19.77 -28.17
CA SER A 36 5.92 -19.87 -29.43
C SER A 36 5.56 -18.51 -30.04
N SER A 37 5.44 -17.46 -29.22
CA SER A 37 5.31 -16.07 -29.68
C SER A 37 5.59 -15.09 -28.53
N LEU A 38 6.08 -13.90 -28.88
CA LEU A 38 6.10 -12.71 -28.03
C LEU A 38 5.03 -11.73 -28.52
N MET A 39 4.55 -10.84 -27.65
CA MET A 39 3.71 -9.70 -28.00
C MET A 39 4.32 -8.43 -27.42
N GLU A 40 4.27 -7.36 -28.19
CA GLU A 40 4.91 -6.06 -27.93
C GLU A 40 3.89 -4.90 -28.02
N ASP A 41 2.60 -5.20 -27.82
CA ASP A 41 1.47 -4.29 -28.07
C ASP A 41 0.45 -4.37 -26.92
N TYR A 42 0.23 -3.23 -26.23
CA TYR A 42 -0.76 -3.08 -25.17
C TYR A 42 -2.20 -2.93 -25.67
N ASP A 43 -2.42 -2.56 -26.93
CA ASP A 43 -3.77 -2.27 -27.44
C ASP A 43 -4.58 -3.56 -27.71
N ASN A 44 -3.94 -4.73 -27.59
CA ASN A 44 -4.60 -6.01 -27.27
C ASN A 44 -5.01 -6.09 -25.78
N VAL A 45 -5.60 -5.00 -25.24
CA VAL A 45 -5.77 -4.64 -23.81
C VAL A 45 -6.19 -5.77 -22.87
N GLY A 46 -6.90 -6.78 -23.36
CA GLY A 46 -7.24 -7.92 -22.54
C GLY A 46 -6.08 -8.87 -22.20
N LYS A 47 -5.03 -8.97 -23.03
CA LYS A 47 -3.98 -10.01 -22.88
C LYS A 47 -2.80 -9.58 -22.00
N THR A 48 -2.84 -8.37 -21.44
CA THR A 48 -1.69 -7.69 -20.84
C THR A 48 -2.16 -6.81 -19.68
N THR A 49 -1.28 -6.56 -18.70
CA THR A 49 -1.49 -5.53 -17.67
C THR A 49 -1.89 -4.18 -18.30
N TYR A 50 -2.96 -3.57 -17.79
CA TYR A 50 -3.38 -2.24 -18.22
C TYR A 50 -2.57 -1.16 -17.49
N TYR A 51 -1.73 -0.46 -18.25
CA TYR A 51 -1.11 0.78 -17.79
C TYR A 51 -1.92 1.98 -18.31
N PRO A 52 -2.52 2.80 -17.42
CA PRO A 52 -3.27 3.99 -17.84
C PRO A 52 -2.37 4.98 -18.58
N PRO A 53 -2.81 5.57 -19.71
CA PRO A 53 -2.11 6.69 -20.34
C PRO A 53 -1.94 7.86 -19.38
N LEU A 54 -0.80 8.56 -19.43
CA LEU A 54 -0.49 9.72 -18.59
C LEU A 54 -1.57 10.81 -18.63
N ALA A 55 -2.22 10.98 -19.78
CA ALA A 55 -3.34 11.91 -19.97
C ALA A 55 -4.58 11.55 -19.14
N GLU A 56 -4.79 10.26 -18.79
CA GLU A 56 -5.94 9.79 -18.03
C GLU A 56 -5.94 10.33 -16.58
N TYR A 57 -4.74 10.47 -15.98
CA TYR A 57 -4.52 10.99 -14.62
C TYR A 57 -4.85 12.48 -14.45
N GLN A 58 -5.10 13.21 -15.55
CA GLN A 58 -5.55 14.62 -15.54
C GLN A 58 -4.73 15.49 -14.56
N LEU A 59 -3.40 15.34 -14.61
CA LEU A 59 -2.48 16.00 -13.69
C LEU A 59 -2.36 17.50 -14.03
N PRO A 60 -2.14 18.38 -13.02
CA PRO A 60 -1.75 19.76 -13.29
C PRO A 60 -0.49 19.84 -14.15
N GLU A 61 -0.39 20.84 -15.01
CA GLU A 61 0.79 21.04 -15.86
C GLU A 61 2.06 21.18 -15.01
N GLY A 62 3.09 20.38 -15.31
CA GLY A 62 4.34 20.37 -14.56
C GLY A 62 4.30 19.68 -13.19
N ALA A 63 3.19 19.03 -12.80
CA ALA A 63 3.07 18.33 -11.52
C ALA A 63 4.09 17.18 -11.36
N VAL A 64 4.38 16.46 -12.45
CA VAL A 64 5.33 15.34 -12.48
C VAL A 64 6.29 15.46 -13.65
N LYS A 65 7.51 14.94 -13.46
CA LYS A 65 8.41 14.62 -14.57
C LYS A 65 8.17 13.19 -15.03
N THR A 66 8.61 12.88 -16.24
CA THR A 66 8.57 11.52 -16.79
C THR A 66 9.98 10.98 -17.04
N ILE A 67 10.06 9.66 -17.23
CA ILE A 67 11.25 8.92 -17.67
C ILE A 67 10.78 7.62 -18.33
N LEU A 68 11.47 7.15 -19.37
CA LEU A 68 11.24 5.81 -19.94
C LEU A 68 11.91 4.74 -19.07
N ARG A 69 11.36 3.53 -19.01
CA ARG A 69 11.96 2.40 -18.28
C ARG A 69 13.40 2.12 -18.74
N SER A 70 13.67 2.29 -20.03
CA SER A 70 14.99 2.09 -20.62
C SER A 70 15.99 3.23 -20.36
N GLU A 71 15.59 4.34 -19.74
CA GLU A 71 16.50 5.39 -19.25
C GLU A 71 17.00 5.11 -17.83
N MET A 72 16.53 4.02 -17.20
CA MET A 72 16.95 3.57 -15.87
C MET A 72 17.86 2.34 -15.94
N THR A 73 18.88 2.31 -15.08
CA THR A 73 19.78 1.17 -14.86
C THR A 73 19.42 0.48 -13.55
N GLU A 74 19.35 -0.85 -13.54
CA GLU A 74 19.00 -1.63 -12.34
C GLU A 74 20.22 -1.84 -11.42
N LEU A 75 20.17 -1.30 -10.21
CA LEU A 75 21.21 -1.44 -9.18
C LEU A 75 20.96 -2.61 -8.23
N GLY A 76 19.72 -3.12 -8.15
CA GLY A 76 19.32 -4.21 -7.27
C GLY A 76 17.81 -4.33 -7.15
N ARG A 77 17.31 -5.43 -6.57
CA ARG A 77 15.88 -5.63 -6.28
C ARG A 77 15.62 -5.72 -4.77
N LEU A 78 14.66 -4.95 -4.28
CA LEU A 78 14.24 -4.94 -2.87
C LEU A 78 13.01 -5.84 -2.65
N SER A 79 11.99 -5.72 -3.48
CA SER A 79 10.78 -6.56 -3.48
C SER A 79 10.41 -6.96 -4.91
N GLY A 80 9.32 -7.72 -5.13
CA GLY A 80 8.85 -8.00 -6.50
C GLY A 80 8.62 -6.72 -7.31
N HIS A 81 7.96 -5.72 -6.72
CA HIS A 81 7.63 -4.43 -7.35
C HIS A 81 8.59 -3.28 -7.03
N LEU A 82 9.64 -3.50 -6.23
CA LEU A 82 10.58 -2.44 -5.82
C LEU A 82 11.99 -2.74 -6.32
N ASP A 83 12.41 -2.03 -7.36
CA ASP A 83 13.76 -2.06 -7.89
C ASP A 83 14.55 -0.84 -7.39
N ARG A 84 15.79 -1.03 -6.95
CA ARG A 84 16.76 0.06 -6.73
C ARG A 84 17.40 0.37 -8.08
N VAL A 85 17.36 1.63 -8.51
CA VAL A 85 17.73 2.06 -9.86
C VAL A 85 18.59 3.33 -9.85
N SER A 86 19.25 3.62 -10.96
CA SER A 86 19.88 4.93 -11.23
C SER A 86 19.44 5.49 -12.57
N TYR A 87 19.47 6.82 -12.72
CA TYR A 87 19.20 7.52 -13.97
C TYR A 87 19.81 8.94 -13.99
N ALA A 88 19.70 9.64 -15.11
CA ALA A 88 20.26 10.98 -15.28
C ALA A 88 19.71 11.98 -14.23
N GLY A 89 20.59 12.39 -13.31
CA GLY A 89 20.28 13.31 -12.21
C GLY A 89 19.87 12.65 -10.89
N MET A 90 19.91 11.31 -10.79
CA MET A 90 19.60 10.57 -9.57
C MET A 90 20.49 9.32 -9.48
N GLU A 91 21.50 9.35 -8.62
CA GLU A 91 22.45 8.23 -8.46
C GLU A 91 21.77 6.98 -7.90
N GLU A 92 20.81 7.16 -6.97
CA GLU A 92 20.01 6.07 -6.41
C GLU A 92 18.55 6.48 -6.20
N ALA A 93 17.65 5.68 -6.76
CA ALA A 93 16.20 5.78 -6.60
C ALA A 93 15.60 4.42 -6.31
N ILE A 94 14.36 4.42 -5.81
CA ILE A 94 13.47 3.25 -5.86
C ILE A 94 12.48 3.45 -7.00
N PHE A 95 12.36 2.45 -7.86
CA PHE A 95 11.29 2.31 -8.84
C PHE A 95 10.22 1.38 -8.26
N ARG A 96 9.01 1.90 -8.05
CA ARG A 96 7.81 1.09 -7.77
C ARG A 96 7.06 0.85 -9.07
N CYS A 97 7.01 -0.39 -9.54
CA CYS A 97 6.20 -0.75 -10.70
C CYS A 97 4.75 -1.07 -10.31
N HIS A 98 3.83 -0.86 -11.25
CA HIS A 98 2.48 -1.38 -11.16
C HIS A 98 2.45 -2.82 -11.71
N GLN A 99 1.91 -3.74 -10.90
CA GLN A 99 1.79 -5.16 -11.22
C GLN A 99 0.36 -5.49 -11.68
N HIS A 100 -0.53 -5.76 -10.72
CA HIS A 100 -1.73 -6.55 -10.98
C HIS A 100 -3.01 -5.72 -11.15
N SER A 101 -3.94 -6.17 -12.00
CA SER A 101 -5.22 -5.49 -12.29
C SER A 101 -6.14 -5.31 -11.07
N SER A 102 -5.92 -6.06 -9.98
CA SER A 102 -6.59 -5.83 -8.68
C SER A 102 -6.05 -4.62 -7.92
N GLU A 103 -4.77 -4.31 -8.04
CA GLU A 103 -4.09 -3.18 -7.37
C GLU A 103 -4.19 -1.87 -8.16
N LEU A 104 -4.70 -1.93 -9.39
CA LEU A 104 -4.83 -0.76 -10.26
C LEU A 104 -5.62 0.38 -9.60
N GLY A 105 -6.58 0.06 -8.72
CA GLY A 105 -7.31 1.07 -7.94
C GLY A 105 -6.47 1.75 -6.86
N THR A 106 -5.72 0.99 -6.06
CA THR A 106 -4.85 1.50 -4.99
C THR A 106 -3.65 2.26 -5.55
N PHE A 107 -3.04 1.74 -6.61
CA PHE A 107 -1.94 2.40 -7.33
C PHE A 107 -2.40 3.70 -8.01
N TRP A 108 -3.62 3.75 -8.53
CA TRP A 108 -4.23 4.97 -9.06
C TRP A 108 -4.41 6.05 -7.98
N GLU A 109 -5.03 5.73 -6.83
CA GLU A 109 -5.17 6.66 -5.71
C GLU A 109 -3.79 7.18 -5.24
N GLU A 110 -2.81 6.29 -5.05
CA GLU A 110 -1.44 6.66 -4.63
C GLU A 110 -0.78 7.65 -5.60
N LEU A 111 -0.78 7.36 -6.91
CA LEU A 111 -0.22 8.28 -7.90
C LEU A 111 -0.95 9.62 -7.94
N HIS A 112 -2.28 9.62 -7.80
CA HIS A 112 -3.08 10.84 -7.75
C HIS A 112 -2.77 11.69 -6.52
N ILE A 113 -2.53 11.07 -5.36
CA ILE A 113 -2.14 11.71 -4.11
C ILE A 113 -0.73 12.27 -4.21
N LEU A 114 0.26 11.44 -4.51
CA LEU A 114 1.67 11.83 -4.50
C LEU A 114 1.99 12.92 -5.53
N ALA A 115 1.31 12.91 -6.69
CA ALA A 115 1.48 13.93 -7.72
C ALA A 115 0.71 15.24 -7.47
N ARG A 116 -0.22 15.28 -6.51
CA ARG A 116 -0.97 16.49 -6.13
C ARG A 116 -0.54 17.09 -4.80
N LEU A 117 0.08 16.29 -3.92
CA LEU A 117 0.64 16.78 -2.67
C LEU A 117 1.74 17.83 -2.96
N PRO A 118 1.71 19.00 -2.29
CA PRO A 118 2.82 19.93 -2.35
C PRO A 118 4.04 19.30 -1.66
N ARG A 119 5.25 19.63 -2.11
CA ARG A 119 6.50 19.15 -1.50
C ARG A 119 6.50 19.39 0.01
N HIS A 120 6.68 18.31 0.78
CA HIS A 120 6.65 18.31 2.24
C HIS A 120 7.92 17.64 2.78
N PRO A 121 8.57 18.19 3.83
CA PRO A 121 9.84 17.65 4.34
C PRO A 121 9.72 16.27 5.02
N ASN A 122 8.51 15.79 5.30
CA ASN A 122 8.24 14.53 5.98
C ASN A 122 7.38 13.57 5.13
N ILE A 123 7.26 13.79 3.82
CA ILE A 123 6.63 12.88 2.86
C ILE A 123 7.63 12.58 1.74
N LEU A 124 7.82 11.30 1.41
CA LEU A 124 8.73 10.89 0.34
C LEU A 124 8.18 11.36 -1.02
N PRO A 125 8.88 12.24 -1.75
CA PRO A 125 8.36 12.75 -3.02
C PRO A 125 8.53 11.73 -4.13
N VAL A 126 7.57 11.71 -5.06
CA VAL A 126 7.80 11.19 -6.41
C VAL A 126 8.81 12.11 -7.12
N ASP A 127 9.88 11.54 -7.69
CA ASP A 127 10.72 12.27 -8.65
C ASP A 127 10.09 12.22 -10.05
N ARG A 128 9.68 11.02 -10.50
CA ARG A 128 9.17 10.80 -11.86
C ARG A 128 8.09 9.74 -11.93
N PHE A 129 7.20 9.90 -12.91
CA PHE A 129 6.39 8.80 -13.42
C PHE A 129 7.21 8.04 -14.47
N VAL A 130 7.21 6.71 -14.39
CA VAL A 130 7.88 5.87 -15.38
C VAL A 130 6.88 5.52 -16.47
N LEU A 131 7.28 5.74 -17.71
CA LEU A 131 6.49 5.45 -18.90
C LEU A 131 6.96 4.15 -19.57
N ASP A 132 6.04 3.51 -20.28
CA ASP A 132 6.28 2.29 -21.03
C ASP A 132 7.14 2.52 -22.29
N GLU A 133 7.87 1.49 -22.73
CA GLU A 133 8.73 1.57 -23.93
C GLU A 133 7.95 1.54 -25.27
N ILE A 134 6.71 1.06 -25.28
CA ILE A 134 5.96 0.78 -26.52
C ILE A 134 5.30 2.06 -27.04
N SER A 135 4.55 2.74 -26.18
CA SER A 135 3.81 3.95 -26.49
C SER A 135 4.51 5.22 -26.01
N GLY A 136 5.45 5.11 -25.07
CA GLY A 136 6.08 6.25 -24.41
C GLY A 136 5.07 7.15 -23.68
N SER A 137 3.93 6.58 -23.25
CA SER A 137 2.76 7.36 -22.84
C SER A 137 1.93 6.74 -21.71
N ARG A 138 2.08 5.45 -21.42
CA ARG A 138 1.37 4.74 -20.36
C ARG A 138 2.23 4.64 -19.11
N VAL A 139 1.65 4.89 -17.94
CA VAL A 139 2.38 4.94 -16.67
C VAL A 139 2.51 3.52 -16.11
N VAL A 140 3.74 3.00 -16.08
CA VAL A 140 4.08 1.65 -15.58
C VAL A 140 4.50 1.62 -14.11
N GLY A 141 4.69 2.79 -13.51
CA GLY A 141 5.27 2.93 -12.18
C GLY A 141 5.70 4.36 -11.88
N TYR A 142 6.40 4.55 -10.76
CA TYR A 142 7.02 5.82 -10.40
C TYR A 142 8.36 5.61 -9.69
N THR A 143 9.17 6.66 -9.65
CA THR A 143 10.43 6.69 -8.90
C THR A 143 10.35 7.62 -7.69
N THR A 144 11.01 7.23 -6.60
CA THR A 144 11.31 8.08 -5.44
C THR A 144 12.81 8.10 -5.18
N PRO A 145 13.35 9.09 -4.46
CA PRO A 145 14.71 9.02 -3.93
C PRO A 145 14.91 7.75 -3.10
N PHE A 146 16.09 7.13 -3.17
CA PHE A 146 16.44 6.06 -2.24
C PHE A 146 16.78 6.64 -0.86
N MET A 147 16.18 6.08 0.20
CA MET A 147 16.45 6.47 1.58
C MET A 147 17.34 5.42 2.25
N PRO A 148 18.66 5.68 2.40
CA PRO A 148 19.58 4.72 2.98
C PRO A 148 19.34 4.51 4.48
N GLY A 149 19.70 3.33 4.96
CA GLY A 149 19.45 2.91 6.35
C GLY A 149 18.15 2.12 6.54
N GLY A 150 17.22 2.15 5.58
CA GLY A 150 15.96 1.40 5.68
C GLY A 150 14.99 1.92 6.73
N ASP A 151 13.81 1.30 6.78
CA ASP A 151 12.66 1.70 7.59
C ASP A 151 12.81 1.40 9.09
N LEU A 152 11.80 1.77 9.89
CA LEU A 152 11.80 1.61 11.34
C LEU A 152 11.33 0.22 11.83
N ASP A 153 10.78 -0.63 10.96
CA ASP A 153 10.43 -2.04 11.23
C ASP A 153 11.63 -2.98 11.10
N MET A 154 12.69 -2.57 10.38
CA MET A 154 13.98 -3.27 10.42
C MET A 154 14.60 -3.40 11.82
N ASN A 155 14.08 -2.69 12.84
CA ASN A 155 14.48 -2.77 14.26
C ASN A 155 15.99 -2.55 14.53
N THR A 156 16.76 -2.06 13.55
CA THR A 156 18.20 -1.83 13.71
C THR A 156 18.49 -0.81 14.81
N PRO A 157 19.57 -0.95 15.59
CA PRO A 157 19.94 0.02 16.62
C PRO A 157 20.10 1.43 16.05
N ARG A 158 19.17 2.33 16.40
CA ARG A 158 19.19 3.75 16.08
C ARG A 158 18.32 4.53 17.08
N PRO A 159 18.64 5.79 17.38
CA PRO A 159 17.77 6.65 18.18
C PRO A 159 16.41 6.87 17.50
N PHE A 160 15.32 6.64 18.23
CA PHE A 160 14.02 7.20 17.87
C PHE A 160 13.85 8.53 18.63
N LYS A 161 14.21 9.63 17.98
CA LYS A 161 14.22 10.97 18.57
C LYS A 161 12.80 11.51 18.79
N PHE A 162 12.62 12.34 19.80
CA PHE A 162 11.38 13.05 20.10
C PHE A 162 11.01 14.06 18.99
N LYS A 163 12.02 14.51 18.23
CA LYS A 163 11.84 15.22 16.95
C LYS A 163 11.04 14.39 15.94
N TYR A 164 11.31 13.09 15.81
CA TYR A 164 10.65 12.21 14.85
C TYR A 164 9.19 11.98 15.22
N LEU A 165 8.89 11.78 16.51
CA LEU A 165 7.51 11.78 17.02
C LEU A 165 6.78 13.07 16.57
N LYS A 166 7.34 14.25 16.85
CA LYS A 166 6.74 15.53 16.45
C LYS A 166 6.54 15.68 14.94
N GLN A 167 7.49 15.20 14.13
CA GLN A 167 7.36 15.18 12.67
C GLN A 167 6.23 14.26 12.20
N LEU A 168 6.07 13.07 12.82
CA LEU A 168 4.97 12.16 12.54
C LEU A 168 3.61 12.78 12.91
N LEU A 169 3.50 13.38 14.10
CA LEU A 169 2.27 14.07 14.53
C LEU A 169 1.90 15.22 13.57
N GLN A 170 2.90 15.99 13.13
CA GLN A 170 2.70 17.14 12.23
C GLN A 170 2.31 16.69 10.82
N VAL A 171 2.97 15.69 10.23
CA VAL A 171 2.61 15.23 8.87
C VAL A 171 1.22 14.61 8.80
N VAL A 172 0.75 13.97 9.88
CA VAL A 172 -0.63 13.47 9.98
C VAL A 172 -1.66 14.61 10.22
N ASP A 173 -1.30 15.67 10.95
CA ASP A 173 -2.13 16.89 11.01
C ASP A 173 -2.21 17.60 9.64
N ASP A 174 -1.11 17.68 8.89
CA ASP A 174 -1.09 18.22 7.52
C ASP A 174 -1.91 17.35 6.54
N LEU A 175 -1.65 16.04 6.45
CA LEU A 175 -2.42 15.13 5.59
C LEU A 175 -3.91 15.23 5.84
N ASN A 176 -4.33 15.12 7.10
CA ASN A 176 -5.75 15.13 7.43
C ASN A 176 -6.35 16.55 7.31
N TYR A 177 -5.89 17.52 8.11
CA TYR A 177 -6.57 18.82 8.24
C TYR A 177 -6.26 19.83 7.12
N LYS A 178 -5.13 19.67 6.43
CA LYS A 178 -4.77 20.51 5.30
C LYS A 178 -5.24 19.89 3.99
N PHE A 179 -4.93 18.62 3.74
CA PHE A 179 -5.17 18.00 2.43
C PHE A 179 -6.41 17.10 2.35
N GLY A 180 -7.04 16.74 3.48
CA GLY A 180 -8.23 15.89 3.50
C GLY A 180 -7.93 14.41 3.24
N ILE A 181 -6.66 14.00 3.34
CA ILE A 181 -6.16 12.66 3.03
C ILE A 181 -5.87 11.93 4.35
N ALA A 182 -6.25 10.67 4.45
CA ALA A 182 -5.75 9.75 5.47
C ALA A 182 -4.76 8.77 4.84
N HIS A 183 -3.69 8.43 5.56
CA HIS A 183 -2.67 7.48 5.10
C HIS A 183 -3.14 6.02 5.19
N GLN A 184 -3.97 5.70 6.19
CA GLN A 184 -4.61 4.40 6.45
C GLN A 184 -3.70 3.20 6.75
N ASP A 185 -2.39 3.28 6.46
CA ASP A 185 -1.41 2.26 6.86
C ASP A 185 -0.17 2.90 7.50
N LEU A 186 -0.37 3.67 8.57
CA LEU A 186 0.74 4.13 9.42
C LEU A 186 1.27 2.95 10.22
N ALA A 187 2.54 2.62 9.98
CA ALA A 187 3.30 1.55 10.60
C ALA A 187 4.81 1.85 10.51
N PRO A 188 5.69 1.23 11.33
CA PRO A 188 7.13 1.50 11.30
C PRO A 188 7.79 1.20 9.95
N ARG A 189 7.28 0.18 9.23
CA ARG A 189 7.73 -0.20 7.87
C ARG A 189 7.50 0.89 6.82
N ASN A 190 6.59 1.83 7.08
CA ASN A 190 6.23 2.94 6.18
C ASN A 190 6.89 4.26 6.63
N LEU A 191 7.87 4.18 7.54
CA LEU A 191 8.64 5.31 8.07
C LEU A 191 10.14 5.06 7.88
N VAL A 192 10.84 6.02 7.28
CA VAL A 192 12.31 6.05 7.19
C VAL A 192 12.85 7.33 7.85
N ILE A 193 14.14 7.33 8.18
CA ILE A 193 14.85 8.55 8.59
C ILE A 193 15.77 8.96 7.45
N ASP A 194 15.57 10.15 6.88
CA ASP A 194 16.52 10.76 5.95
C ASP A 194 17.76 11.21 6.75
N PRO A 195 18.96 10.62 6.51
CA PRO A 195 20.17 10.98 7.23
C PRO A 195 20.74 12.33 6.80
N ALA A 196 20.37 12.87 5.63
CA ALA A 196 20.85 14.18 5.17
C ALA A 196 20.15 15.34 5.88
N THR A 197 18.87 15.19 6.23
CA THR A 197 18.08 16.21 6.94
C THR A 197 17.74 15.86 8.39
N ASP A 198 18.18 14.68 8.86
CA ASP A 198 17.85 14.09 10.16
C ASP A 198 16.34 14.11 10.43
N SER A 199 15.53 13.69 9.46
CA SER A 199 14.07 13.83 9.52
C SER A 199 13.34 12.54 9.24
N LEU A 200 12.27 12.30 9.97
CA LEU A 200 11.32 11.22 9.68
C LEU A 200 10.58 11.53 8.37
N VAL A 201 10.49 10.54 7.49
CA VAL A 201 9.81 10.63 6.20
C VAL A 201 8.80 9.48 6.09
N LEU A 202 7.55 9.83 5.80
CA LEU A 202 6.44 8.93 5.56
C LEU A 202 6.37 8.55 4.07
N PHE A 203 6.12 7.28 3.77
CA PHE A 203 5.99 6.75 2.42
C PHE A 203 4.97 5.59 2.36
N ASP A 204 4.75 5.06 1.16
CA ASP A 204 3.72 4.06 0.81
C ASP A 204 2.28 4.52 1.05
N PHE A 205 1.79 5.33 0.11
CA PHE A 205 0.42 5.84 0.09
C PHE A 205 -0.54 4.86 -0.60
N GLY A 206 -0.13 3.59 -0.83
CA GLY A 206 -0.93 2.56 -1.50
C GLY A 206 -2.24 2.18 -0.82
N THR A 207 -2.51 2.67 0.40
CA THR A 207 -3.84 2.54 1.05
C THR A 207 -4.48 3.88 1.41
N ALA A 208 -3.81 4.99 1.09
CA ALA A 208 -4.29 6.32 1.43
C ALA A 208 -5.56 6.68 0.64
N ALA A 209 -6.44 7.47 1.26
CA ALA A 209 -7.72 7.85 0.66
C ALA A 209 -8.18 9.24 1.13
N ARG A 210 -9.13 9.82 0.38
CA ARG A 210 -9.92 10.99 0.82
C ARG A 210 -10.73 10.63 2.08
N ILE A 211 -10.59 11.39 3.16
CA ILE A 211 -11.30 11.17 4.42
C ILE A 211 -12.82 11.18 4.20
N GLY A 212 -13.51 10.18 4.72
CA GLY A 212 -14.97 10.03 4.58
C GLY A 212 -15.45 9.64 3.17
N TYR A 213 -14.57 9.47 2.19
CA TYR A 213 -14.95 9.14 0.82
C TYR A 213 -15.52 7.72 0.71
N GLY A 214 -16.65 7.56 0.01
CA GLY A 214 -17.38 6.29 -0.05
C GLY A 214 -18.29 6.02 1.15
N ALA A 215 -18.34 6.92 2.15
CA ALA A 215 -19.20 6.72 3.31
C ALA A 215 -20.70 6.89 2.97
N LYS A 216 -21.49 5.82 3.15
CA LYS A 216 -22.97 5.81 3.15
C LYS A 216 -23.66 6.52 1.96
N GLY A 217 -23.53 5.96 0.77
CA GLY A 217 -24.47 6.22 -0.35
C GLY A 217 -23.81 6.38 -1.70
N GLU A 218 -22.52 6.71 -1.70
CA GLU A 218 -21.70 6.78 -2.90
C GLU A 218 -21.34 5.35 -3.34
N ARG A 219 -21.69 4.98 -4.58
CA ARG A 219 -21.38 3.66 -5.14
C ARG A 219 -19.99 3.68 -5.78
N HIS A 220 -18.97 3.48 -4.97
CA HIS A 220 -17.59 3.31 -5.45
C HIS A 220 -17.02 1.96 -4.98
N MET A 221 -15.94 1.51 -5.63
CA MET A 221 -15.31 0.23 -5.27
C MET A 221 -14.81 0.28 -3.82
N GLU A 222 -15.06 -0.78 -3.04
CA GLU A 222 -14.63 -0.84 -1.63
C GLU A 222 -13.10 -0.62 -1.47
N ALA A 223 -12.31 -1.05 -2.46
CA ALA A 223 -10.87 -0.84 -2.55
C ALA A 223 -10.41 0.63 -2.66
N LEU A 224 -11.33 1.56 -2.95
CA LEU A 224 -11.07 3.02 -3.05
C LEU A 224 -11.73 3.80 -1.90
N SER A 225 -12.32 3.11 -0.92
CA SER A 225 -13.10 3.75 0.14
C SER A 225 -12.27 4.03 1.39
N TYR A 226 -12.60 5.12 2.09
CA TYR A 226 -12.07 5.40 3.41
C TYR A 226 -12.60 4.39 4.43
N LEU A 227 -11.70 3.74 5.17
CA LEU A 227 -12.02 2.70 6.15
C LEU A 227 -11.87 3.26 7.57
N GLU A 228 -12.99 3.43 8.28
CA GLU A 228 -13.02 4.01 9.63
C GLU A 228 -12.08 3.29 10.64
N ASN A 229 -11.86 1.98 10.48
CA ASN A 229 -10.95 1.20 11.34
C ASN A 229 -9.45 1.45 11.05
N ARG A 230 -9.13 2.09 9.92
CA ARG A 230 -7.78 2.51 9.51
C ARG A 230 -7.49 3.99 9.79
N ASN A 231 -8.27 4.63 10.65
CA ASN A 231 -8.06 6.02 11.04
C ASN A 231 -6.61 6.31 11.53
N ASP A 232 -5.95 7.31 10.94
CA ASP A 232 -4.55 7.64 11.18
C ASP A 232 -4.21 7.90 12.65
N VAL A 233 -5.12 8.47 13.46
CA VAL A 233 -4.85 8.72 14.89
C VAL A 233 -4.57 7.41 15.63
N LYS A 234 -5.28 6.33 15.27
CA LYS A 234 -5.02 4.97 15.78
C LYS A 234 -3.69 4.43 15.25
N GLY A 235 -3.45 4.60 13.95
CA GLY A 235 -2.21 4.19 13.29
C GLY A 235 -0.96 4.78 13.95
N VAL A 236 -0.95 6.10 14.23
CA VAL A 236 0.12 6.78 14.98
C VAL A 236 0.31 6.15 16.36
N VAL A 237 -0.76 5.96 17.14
CA VAL A 237 -0.65 5.43 18.52
C VAL A 237 0.01 4.06 18.53
N LEU A 238 -0.41 3.16 17.65
CA LEU A 238 0.13 1.81 17.55
C LEU A 238 1.58 1.83 17.02
N THR A 239 1.85 2.62 15.97
CA THR A 239 3.20 2.77 15.39
C THR A 239 4.24 3.25 16.41
N VAL A 240 3.90 4.27 17.21
CA VAL A 240 4.84 4.82 18.20
C VAL A 240 5.00 3.86 19.39
N HIS A 241 3.95 3.14 19.80
CA HIS A 241 4.07 2.10 20.83
C HIS A 241 4.94 0.94 20.34
N GLU A 242 4.75 0.46 19.12
CA GLU A 242 5.56 -0.58 18.48
C GLU A 242 7.05 -0.20 18.42
N ILE A 243 7.37 1.02 17.96
CA ILE A 243 8.76 1.51 17.90
C ILE A 243 9.41 1.57 19.29
N ILE A 244 8.69 2.06 20.30
CA ILE A 244 9.25 2.29 21.63
C ILE A 244 9.35 1.01 22.46
N THR A 245 8.36 0.12 22.37
CA THR A 245 8.29 -1.10 23.19
C THR A 245 8.92 -2.31 22.53
N ARG A 246 8.94 -2.36 21.18
CA ARG A 246 9.29 -3.55 20.38
C ARG A 246 8.46 -4.78 20.79
N ASP A 247 7.20 -4.57 21.20
CA ASP A 247 6.32 -5.62 21.68
C ASP A 247 6.12 -6.72 20.62
N PRO A 248 6.44 -8.00 20.92
CA PRO A 248 6.25 -9.11 19.99
C PRO A 248 4.83 -9.29 19.46
N LEU A 249 3.81 -8.73 20.14
CA LEU A 249 2.41 -8.76 19.68
C LEU A 249 2.19 -8.10 18.31
N TYR A 250 3.06 -7.16 17.91
CA TYR A 250 2.97 -6.53 16.59
C TYR A 250 3.49 -7.40 15.45
N LYS A 251 4.35 -8.39 15.74
CA LYS A 251 5.04 -9.17 14.71
C LYS A 251 4.05 -10.04 13.91
N GLY A 252 3.81 -9.65 12.66
CA GLY A 252 2.83 -10.31 11.77
C GLY A 252 1.38 -9.87 11.98
N SER A 253 1.12 -8.95 12.90
CA SER A 253 -0.19 -8.34 13.13
C SER A 253 -0.40 -7.16 12.18
N LYS A 254 -1.63 -7.00 11.66
CA LYS A 254 -2.03 -5.75 10.99
C LYS A 254 -2.41 -4.74 12.06
N LEU A 255 -1.67 -3.64 12.18
CA LEU A 255 -1.92 -2.63 13.24
C LEU A 255 -3.38 -2.16 13.27
N HIS A 256 -4.01 -1.96 12.11
CA HIS A 256 -5.42 -1.54 12.03
C HIS A 256 -6.43 -2.54 12.62
N ASP A 257 -6.05 -3.81 12.83
CA ASP A 257 -6.91 -4.83 13.44
C ASP A 257 -6.74 -4.92 14.98
N LEU A 258 -5.67 -4.33 15.54
CA LEU A 258 -5.42 -4.28 16.99
C LEU A 258 -6.31 -3.22 17.68
N TYR A 259 -6.52 -3.32 18.99
CA TYR A 259 -7.26 -2.30 19.77
C TYR A 259 -6.28 -1.43 20.57
N GLU A 260 -6.43 -0.12 20.45
CA GLU A 260 -5.59 0.85 21.15
C GLU A 260 -5.97 1.06 22.63
N THR A 261 -7.06 0.43 23.13
CA THR A 261 -7.61 0.67 24.47
C THR A 261 -6.60 0.45 25.59
N ASP A 262 -5.80 -0.60 25.49
CA ASP A 262 -4.88 -1.02 26.55
C ASP A 262 -3.58 -0.21 26.49
N ILE A 263 -3.18 0.22 25.29
CA ILE A 263 -2.02 1.09 25.03
C ILE A 263 -2.28 2.53 25.49
N LEU A 264 -3.54 2.98 25.40
CA LEU A 264 -4.01 4.28 25.88
C LEU A 264 -4.33 4.31 27.39
N ALA A 265 -4.16 3.20 28.12
CA ALA A 265 -4.50 3.12 29.53
C ALA A 265 -3.58 3.98 30.42
N GLY A 266 -2.28 4.05 30.09
CA GLY A 266 -1.30 4.80 30.86
C GLY A 266 0.14 4.58 30.40
N PRO A 267 1.09 5.44 30.84
CA PRO A 267 2.50 5.34 30.46
C PRO A 267 3.15 4.05 30.99
N GLU A 268 2.60 3.41 32.02
CA GLU A 268 3.08 2.13 32.55
C GLU A 268 2.94 0.95 31.56
N LYS A 269 2.21 1.15 30.45
CA LYS A 269 2.07 0.20 29.33
C LYS A 269 3.13 0.39 28.24
N TRP A 270 3.97 1.41 28.37
CA TRP A 270 5.00 1.79 27.42
C TRP A 270 6.38 1.37 27.95
N ILE A 271 6.55 0.08 28.22
CA ILE A 271 7.82 -0.48 28.67
C ILE A 271 8.79 -0.43 27.48
N LYS A 272 9.79 0.46 27.56
CA LYS A 272 10.80 0.65 26.52
C LYS A 272 11.56 -0.65 26.25
N GLY A 273 11.67 -1.05 24.99
CA GLY A 273 12.51 -2.20 24.58
C GLY A 273 13.98 -1.99 24.92
N GLU A 274 14.72 -3.08 25.20
CA GLU A 274 16.12 -3.00 25.66
C GLU A 274 17.01 -2.26 24.65
N ASP A 275 16.91 -2.62 23.37
CA ASP A 275 17.68 -2.04 22.25
C ASP A 275 17.12 -0.70 21.71
N VAL A 276 16.09 -0.13 22.34
CA VAL A 276 15.51 1.15 21.91
C VAL A 276 16.27 2.32 22.51
N GLU A 277 16.92 3.10 21.66
CA GLU A 277 17.54 4.36 22.02
C GLU A 277 16.51 5.50 21.90
N LEU A 278 16.33 6.28 22.97
CA LEU A 278 15.54 7.52 22.99
C LEU A 278 16.47 8.71 23.27
N ASP A 279 16.01 9.93 22.97
CA ASP A 279 16.78 11.15 23.26
C ASP A 279 17.25 11.23 24.74
N PRO A 280 18.51 11.62 25.02
CA PRO A 280 19.05 11.66 26.38
C PRO A 280 18.22 12.50 27.35
N GLY A 281 17.82 11.89 28.46
CA GLY A 281 17.01 12.53 29.51
C GLY A 281 15.50 12.45 29.29
N LEU A 282 15.03 11.80 28.22
CA LEU A 282 13.62 11.42 28.04
C LEU A 282 13.43 9.91 28.20
N ASP A 283 12.25 9.50 28.65
CA ASP A 283 11.82 8.10 28.70
C ASP A 283 10.55 7.85 27.87
N ALA A 284 10.03 6.63 27.88
CA ALA A 284 8.85 6.26 27.11
C ALA A 284 7.56 7.01 27.54
N ALA A 285 7.47 7.47 28.80
CA ALA A 285 6.35 8.24 29.30
C ALA A 285 6.32 9.66 28.70
N ASP A 286 7.47 10.27 28.40
CA ASP A 286 7.52 11.57 27.71
C ASP A 286 6.90 11.50 26.30
N TYR A 287 7.22 10.44 25.55
CA TYR A 287 6.67 10.19 24.21
C TYR A 287 5.17 9.90 24.29
N TYR A 288 4.75 9.06 25.26
CA TYR A 288 3.34 8.84 25.55
C TYR A 288 2.61 10.15 25.89
N HIS A 289 3.19 11.02 26.71
CA HIS A 289 2.52 12.26 27.14
C HIS A 289 2.32 13.27 25.99
N GLU A 290 3.30 13.44 25.11
CA GLU A 290 3.14 14.31 23.92
C GLU A 290 2.16 13.70 22.90
N LEU A 291 2.23 12.39 22.66
CA LEU A 291 1.25 11.67 21.84
C LEU A 291 -0.17 11.84 22.40
N MET A 292 -0.36 11.63 23.70
CA MET A 292 -1.68 11.75 24.34
C MET A 292 -2.20 13.18 24.40
N ARG A 293 -1.32 14.18 24.47
CA ARG A 293 -1.70 15.58 24.28
C ARG A 293 -2.26 15.78 22.86
N TRP A 294 -1.53 15.36 21.83
CA TRP A 294 -1.98 15.46 20.44
C TRP A 294 -3.30 14.72 20.20
N VAL A 295 -3.46 13.50 20.70
CA VAL A 295 -4.74 12.74 20.63
C VAL A 295 -5.90 13.51 21.25
N ARG A 296 -5.70 14.17 22.41
CA ARG A 296 -6.74 15.00 23.05
C ARG A 296 -7.06 16.25 22.22
N ASP A 297 -6.03 16.95 21.74
CA ASP A 297 -6.17 18.19 20.95
C ASP A 297 -6.85 17.94 19.59
N ARG A 298 -6.80 16.71 19.06
CA ARG A 298 -7.51 16.30 17.84
C ARG A 298 -8.98 15.97 18.07
N ARG A 299 -9.40 15.51 19.26
CA ARG A 299 -10.82 15.20 19.56
C ARG A 299 -11.75 16.41 19.41
N SER A 300 -11.25 17.63 19.56
CA SER A 300 -12.00 18.87 19.38
C SER A 300 -11.99 19.42 17.95
N ARG A 301 -11.20 18.82 17.04
CA ARG A 301 -10.94 19.31 15.67
C ARG A 301 -11.20 18.26 14.59
N ALA A 302 -11.80 17.12 14.94
CA ALA A 302 -11.99 16.00 14.02
C ALA A 302 -12.77 16.40 12.76
N ILE A 303 -12.19 16.10 11.59
CA ILE A 303 -12.89 16.20 10.30
C ILE A 303 -13.54 14.87 9.96
N THR A 304 -14.69 14.92 9.31
CA THR A 304 -15.50 13.76 8.90
C THR A 304 -15.52 13.55 7.39
N HIS A 305 -15.15 14.56 6.61
CA HIS A 305 -15.12 14.51 5.16
C HIS A 305 -13.95 15.34 4.61
N TYR A 306 -13.30 14.88 3.54
CA TYR A 306 -12.08 15.49 2.99
C TYR A 306 -12.25 16.98 2.64
N THR A 307 -13.44 17.39 2.17
CA THR A 307 -13.77 18.78 1.82
C THR A 307 -13.81 19.74 3.02
N GLU A 308 -13.74 19.25 4.25
CA GLU A 308 -13.61 20.07 5.46
C GLU A 308 -12.15 20.54 5.67
N ALA A 309 -11.18 19.93 4.98
CA ALA A 309 -9.78 20.30 5.04
C ALA A 309 -9.50 21.61 4.29
N SER A 310 -8.60 22.43 4.85
CA SER A 310 -8.39 23.83 4.41
C SER A 310 -7.83 23.99 2.99
N GLN A 311 -7.18 22.96 2.45
CA GLN A 311 -6.57 22.89 1.12
C GLN A 311 -6.80 21.50 0.53
N TYR A 312 -8.04 20.99 0.65
CA TYR A 312 -8.37 19.62 0.28
C TYR A 312 -7.93 19.28 -1.14
N ILE A 313 -7.39 18.08 -1.32
CA ILE A 313 -6.96 17.57 -2.61
C ILE A 313 -8.04 16.64 -3.15
N ASP A 314 -8.38 16.79 -4.43
CA ASP A 314 -9.39 15.97 -5.10
C ASP A 314 -8.87 15.40 -6.42
N TRP A 315 -9.43 14.26 -6.84
CA TRP A 315 -9.01 13.54 -8.04
C TRP A 315 -10.14 12.69 -8.66
N PRO A 316 -10.03 12.36 -9.97
CA PRO A 316 -10.92 11.43 -10.64
C PRO A 316 -10.99 10.07 -9.93
N THR A 317 -12.19 9.69 -9.46
CA THR A 317 -12.43 8.41 -8.75
C THR A 317 -12.35 7.19 -9.66
N ALA A 318 -12.60 7.35 -10.96
CA ALA A 318 -12.60 6.25 -11.91
C ALA A 318 -11.65 6.55 -13.06
N MET A 319 -10.81 5.57 -13.38
CA MET A 319 -10.27 5.41 -14.72
C MET A 319 -11.42 5.32 -15.73
N VAL A 320 -11.19 5.85 -16.93
CA VAL A 320 -12.07 5.73 -18.10
C VAL A 320 -12.29 4.25 -18.44
N THR A 321 -11.26 3.43 -18.24
CA THR A 321 -11.34 1.96 -18.32
C THR A 321 -11.56 1.39 -16.91
N SER A 322 -12.74 0.84 -16.62
CA SER A 322 -13.03 0.37 -15.26
C SER A 322 -12.24 -0.91 -14.91
N PRO A 323 -11.69 -1.03 -13.68
CA PRO A 323 -11.02 -2.27 -13.26
C PRO A 323 -11.89 -3.52 -13.31
N ASP A 324 -13.22 -3.39 -13.30
CA ASP A 324 -14.13 -4.53 -13.51
C ASP A 324 -14.11 -5.06 -14.95
N GLN A 325 -13.89 -4.21 -15.95
CA GLN A 325 -13.71 -4.65 -17.34
C GLN A 325 -12.41 -5.43 -17.51
N LEU A 326 -11.35 -5.02 -16.81
CA LEU A 326 -10.04 -5.68 -16.84
C LEU A 326 -10.09 -7.03 -16.08
N ARG A 327 -10.49 -7.03 -14.81
CA ARG A 327 -10.64 -8.25 -13.99
C ARG A 327 -11.59 -9.28 -14.62
N SER A 328 -12.65 -8.82 -15.29
CA SER A 328 -13.57 -9.71 -16.00
C SER A 328 -12.93 -10.36 -17.23
N TYR A 329 -11.92 -9.74 -17.85
CA TYR A 329 -11.23 -10.31 -19.00
C TYR A 329 -10.20 -11.35 -18.56
N ASP A 330 -9.32 -11.02 -17.62
CA ASP A 330 -8.27 -11.93 -17.10
C ASP A 330 -8.86 -13.29 -16.67
N TYR A 331 -9.94 -13.22 -15.88
CA TYR A 331 -10.68 -14.40 -15.41
C TYR A 331 -11.41 -15.15 -16.54
N GLN A 332 -11.95 -14.44 -17.54
CA GLN A 332 -12.62 -15.08 -18.67
C GLN A 332 -11.62 -15.80 -19.58
N GLN A 333 -10.45 -15.24 -19.87
CA GLN A 333 -9.41 -15.87 -20.68
C GLN A 333 -8.90 -17.17 -20.05
N ALA A 334 -8.51 -17.12 -18.78
CA ALA A 334 -8.02 -18.29 -18.05
C ALA A 334 -9.04 -19.44 -18.07
N LYS A 335 -10.33 -19.10 -17.98
CA LYS A 335 -11.45 -20.03 -18.02
C LYS A 335 -11.80 -20.53 -19.43
N GLU A 336 -11.79 -19.66 -20.44
CA GLU A 336 -12.16 -19.97 -21.83
C GLU A 336 -11.12 -20.87 -22.49
N TYR A 337 -9.83 -20.55 -22.33
CA TYR A 337 -8.75 -21.33 -22.93
C TYR A 337 -8.27 -22.49 -22.05
N ASN A 338 -8.71 -22.57 -20.78
CA ASN A 338 -8.22 -23.51 -19.78
C ASN A 338 -6.68 -23.48 -19.69
N GLN A 339 -6.11 -22.28 -19.72
CA GLN A 339 -4.67 -22.02 -19.69
C GLN A 339 -4.29 -21.24 -18.43
N PRO A 340 -3.08 -21.48 -17.89
CA PRO A 340 -2.52 -20.63 -16.85
C PRO A 340 -2.32 -19.22 -17.44
N TRP A 341 -2.93 -18.22 -16.81
CA TRP A 341 -2.37 -16.89 -16.78
C TRP A 341 -1.20 -16.91 -15.79
N ILE A 342 -0.07 -16.29 -16.14
CA ILE A 342 1.01 -15.96 -15.21
C ILE A 342 1.45 -14.55 -15.53
N GLU A 343 1.27 -13.67 -14.56
CA GLU A 343 2.01 -12.43 -14.45
C GLU A 343 3.37 -12.76 -13.82
N TRP A 344 4.48 -12.21 -14.32
CA TRP A 344 5.84 -12.63 -13.93
C TRP A 344 6.74 -11.45 -13.54
N THR A 345 7.39 -11.45 -12.37
CA THR A 345 8.55 -10.60 -12.03
C THR A 345 9.86 -11.35 -11.99
N CYS A 346 10.92 -10.59 -12.26
CA CYS A 346 12.29 -11.03 -12.06
C CYS A 346 12.52 -11.28 -10.56
N PRO A 347 12.80 -12.53 -10.14
CA PRO A 347 12.93 -12.88 -8.73
C PRO A 347 13.96 -12.00 -8.01
N ARG A 348 13.79 -11.79 -6.70
CA ARG A 348 14.83 -11.14 -5.86
C ARG A 348 16.18 -11.86 -5.93
N THR A 349 16.17 -13.16 -6.24
CA THR A 349 17.35 -14.04 -6.35
C THR A 349 17.94 -14.13 -7.76
N ALA A 350 17.38 -13.43 -8.75
CA ALA A 350 17.94 -13.42 -10.11
C ALA A 350 19.30 -12.72 -10.14
N HIS A 351 20.22 -13.21 -10.97
CA HIS A 351 21.49 -12.52 -11.20
C HIS A 351 21.27 -11.31 -12.09
N LEU A 352 21.11 -10.15 -11.45
CA LEU A 352 20.90 -8.88 -12.14
C LEU A 352 22.17 -8.47 -12.90
N ASP A 353 22.06 -8.40 -14.22
CA ASP A 353 23.09 -7.79 -15.05
C ASP A 353 22.97 -6.26 -14.93
N HIS A 354 23.68 -5.69 -13.97
CA HIS A 354 23.71 -4.24 -13.69
C HIS A 354 24.20 -3.38 -14.88
N SER A 355 24.70 -3.98 -15.97
CA SER A 355 24.98 -3.26 -17.22
C SER A 355 23.76 -3.06 -18.10
N ARG A 356 22.63 -3.72 -17.78
CA ARG A 356 21.38 -3.66 -18.53
C ARG A 356 20.40 -2.63 -17.96
N ARG A 357 19.63 -2.08 -18.89
CA ARG A 357 18.43 -1.27 -18.61
C ARG A 357 17.32 -2.19 -18.13
N LEU A 358 16.41 -1.67 -17.29
CA LEU A 358 15.32 -2.44 -16.69
C LEU A 358 14.47 -3.18 -17.74
N GLY A 359 14.65 -4.51 -17.84
CA GLY A 359 13.73 -5.41 -18.55
C GLY A 359 12.39 -5.52 -17.83
N ALA A 360 11.38 -6.14 -18.45
CA ALA A 360 10.00 -6.22 -17.97
C ALA A 360 9.82 -6.83 -16.55
N GLY A 361 8.65 -6.67 -15.93
CA GLY A 361 8.30 -7.28 -14.63
C GLY A 361 6.83 -7.08 -14.21
N GLY A 362 6.28 -8.11 -13.55
CA GLY A 362 4.91 -8.38 -13.04
C GLY A 362 4.96 -9.13 -11.68
N ASP A 363 4.35 -10.31 -11.43
CA ASP A 363 4.33 -11.02 -10.09
C ASP A 363 5.30 -12.23 -9.90
N ASN A 364 5.78 -12.51 -8.67
CA ASN A 364 6.45 -13.77 -8.27
C ASN A 364 6.46 -14.01 -6.74
N ASP A 365 5.32 -13.81 -6.05
CA ASP A 365 5.16 -14.25 -4.65
C ASP A 365 4.64 -15.70 -4.56
N ALA A 366 5.58 -16.65 -4.40
CA ALA A 366 5.31 -17.99 -3.90
C ALA A 366 5.70 -18.07 -2.40
N PRO A 367 4.90 -18.73 -1.54
CA PRO A 367 4.92 -18.47 -0.11
C PRO A 367 6.20 -18.95 0.58
N ALA A 368 6.64 -18.16 1.57
CA ALA A 368 7.70 -18.52 2.51
C ALA A 368 7.32 -19.78 3.32
N LYS A 369 7.66 -20.97 2.78
CA LYS A 369 7.65 -22.24 3.50
C LYS A 369 8.87 -22.37 4.41
N GLU A 370 8.97 -21.47 5.38
CA GLU A 370 9.91 -21.60 6.50
C GLU A 370 9.36 -20.96 7.79
N LEU A 371 8.10 -21.29 8.10
CA LEU A 371 7.47 -21.09 9.41
C LEU A 371 6.97 -22.44 9.96
N THR A 372 7.92 -23.33 10.22
CA THR A 372 7.73 -24.56 11.00
C THR A 372 8.88 -24.69 11.99
N GLU A 373 8.58 -25.18 13.20
CA GLU A 373 9.53 -25.48 14.29
C GLU A 373 9.99 -24.32 15.22
N CYS A 374 9.08 -23.46 15.70
CA CYS A 374 9.30 -22.75 16.98
C CYS A 374 8.02 -22.42 17.77
N GLY A 375 7.04 -23.34 17.81
CA GLY A 375 5.74 -23.10 18.47
C GLY A 375 5.02 -24.32 19.04
N ARG A 376 5.73 -25.43 19.28
CA ARG A 376 5.17 -26.67 19.85
C ARG A 376 6.14 -27.37 20.81
N ARG A 377 6.23 -26.83 22.03
CA ARG A 377 6.59 -27.53 23.27
C ARG A 377 5.92 -26.77 24.43
N GLU A 378 5.75 -27.43 25.57
CA GLU A 378 5.10 -26.88 26.78
C GLU A 378 3.58 -26.65 26.66
N ALA A 379 2.88 -27.71 26.28
CA ALA A 379 1.48 -27.94 26.66
C ALA A 379 1.37 -29.27 27.42
N ALA A 380 2.02 -29.35 28.58
CA ALA A 380 1.87 -30.43 29.57
C ALA A 380 2.34 -29.95 30.95
N GLU A 381 1.63 -30.37 32.00
CA GLU A 381 1.99 -30.26 33.43
C GLU A 381 1.97 -28.85 34.05
N GLY A 382 1.01 -28.61 34.98
CA GLY A 382 0.94 -27.33 35.71
C GLY A 382 -0.39 -27.01 36.41
N ASN A 383 -1.02 -27.97 37.10
CA ASN A 383 -2.20 -27.68 37.92
C ASN A 383 -1.86 -26.69 39.06
N LEU A 384 -2.67 -25.64 39.25
CA LEU A 384 -3.05 -25.11 40.57
C LEU A 384 -4.26 -24.16 40.47
N GLU A 385 -5.11 -24.18 41.50
CA GLU A 385 -6.50 -23.66 41.49
C GLU A 385 -6.65 -22.14 41.74
N PRO A 386 -7.82 -21.54 41.40
CA PRO A 386 -8.01 -20.08 41.39
C PRO A 386 -8.43 -19.48 42.74
N SER A 387 -8.23 -18.17 42.91
CA SER A 387 -8.80 -17.41 44.05
C SER A 387 -9.02 -15.91 43.79
N ARG A 388 -10.30 -15.53 43.80
CA ARG A 388 -10.90 -14.24 44.22
C ARG A 388 -10.54 -12.91 43.52
N GLU A 389 -11.54 -12.44 42.76
CA GLU A 389 -12.21 -11.13 42.88
C GLU A 389 -11.44 -9.90 43.42
N MET A 390 -11.30 -8.88 42.56
CA MET A 390 -11.43 -7.49 42.99
C MET A 390 -12.03 -6.62 41.87
N ASN A 391 -13.09 -5.87 42.19
CA ASN A 391 -13.86 -5.07 41.23
C ASN A 391 -13.13 -3.80 40.77
N GLN A 392 -13.19 -3.49 39.47
CA GLN A 392 -12.99 -2.14 38.90
C GLN A 392 -13.97 -1.88 37.73
N PRO A 393 -14.32 -0.60 37.44
CA PRO A 393 -15.55 -0.24 36.70
C PRO A 393 -15.44 -0.35 35.17
N PRO A 394 -16.57 -0.33 34.43
CA PRO A 394 -16.59 -0.65 33.00
C PRO A 394 -15.97 0.44 32.11
N VAL A 395 -15.09 0.00 31.20
CA VAL A 395 -14.55 0.81 30.10
C VAL A 395 -15.62 0.97 29.00
N PRO A 396 -15.74 2.13 28.31
CA PRO A 396 -16.79 2.33 27.31
C PRO A 396 -16.59 1.47 26.06
N THR A 397 -17.50 0.54 25.81
CA THR A 397 -17.59 -0.17 24.52
C THR A 397 -18.28 0.70 23.47
N TYR A 398 -17.66 0.86 22.30
CA TYR A 398 -18.31 1.46 21.12
C TYR A 398 -19.43 0.54 20.61
N ARG A 399 -20.67 0.83 21.00
CA ARG A 399 -21.87 0.11 20.54
C ARG A 399 -22.58 0.90 19.43
N VAL A 400 -22.31 0.56 18.17
CA VAL A 400 -23.06 1.11 17.04
C VAL A 400 -24.44 0.43 16.96
N GLU A 401 -25.50 1.16 17.30
CA GLU A 401 -26.87 0.66 17.19
C GLU A 401 -27.35 0.59 15.73
N ARG A 402 -27.57 -0.63 15.21
CA ARG A 402 -28.31 -0.83 13.95
C ARG A 402 -29.81 -0.68 14.16
N THR A 403 -30.33 0.55 14.15
CA THR A 403 -31.78 0.79 14.09
C THR A 403 -32.35 0.52 12.69
N ARG A 404 -32.83 -0.72 12.45
CA ARG A 404 -33.74 -1.01 11.34
C ARG A 404 -35.11 -0.37 11.62
N LYS A 405 -35.53 0.61 10.80
CA LYS A 405 -36.95 0.96 10.64
C LYS A 405 -37.41 0.62 9.22
N PHE A 406 -38.10 -0.52 9.08
CA PHE A 406 -38.98 -0.76 7.96
C PHE A 406 -40.29 0.01 8.19
N SER A 407 -40.76 0.76 7.20
CA SER A 407 -42.16 1.20 7.13
C SER A 407 -42.65 1.12 5.69
N ASN A 408 -43.75 0.40 5.48
CA ASN A 408 -44.31 0.11 4.16
C ASN A 408 -45.01 1.35 3.58
N GLY A 409 -44.82 1.63 2.29
CA GLY A 409 -45.45 2.75 1.57
C GLY A 409 -45.94 2.34 0.18
N VAL A 410 -47.17 1.82 0.11
CA VAL A 410 -47.79 1.31 -1.13
C VAL A 410 -48.13 2.42 -2.12
N ARG A 411 -47.83 2.24 -3.42
CA ARG A 411 -48.74 2.66 -4.51
C ARG A 411 -48.55 1.86 -5.80
N ARG A 412 -49.62 1.21 -6.24
CA ARG A 412 -49.76 0.57 -7.57
C ARG A 412 -50.27 1.61 -8.59
N SER A 413 -49.83 1.54 -9.84
CA SER A 413 -50.75 1.76 -10.97
C SER A 413 -50.31 1.00 -12.24
N THR A 414 -51.27 0.30 -12.85
CA THR A 414 -51.13 -0.56 -14.03
C THR A 414 -51.59 0.14 -15.31
N ARG A 415 -50.95 -0.13 -16.45
CA ARG A 415 -51.59 -0.40 -17.77
C ARG A 415 -50.55 -0.91 -18.79
N GLN A 416 -50.65 -2.16 -19.24
CA GLN A 416 -51.18 -2.58 -20.56
C GLN A 416 -50.44 -1.93 -21.76
N ARG A 417 -49.51 -2.64 -22.42
CA ARG A 417 -49.74 -3.60 -23.54
C ARG A 417 -50.59 -3.05 -24.71
N ARG A 418 -49.96 -2.73 -25.86
CA ARG A 418 -50.00 -3.55 -27.11
C ARG A 418 -49.33 -2.88 -28.34
N ARG A 419 -48.55 -3.71 -29.05
CA ARG A 419 -48.38 -3.81 -30.53
C ARG A 419 -47.65 -2.71 -31.35
N LEU A 420 -46.48 -3.13 -31.82
CA LEU A 420 -45.82 -2.91 -33.12
C LEU A 420 -46.74 -3.09 -34.36
N PRO A 421 -46.28 -2.90 -35.63
CA PRO A 421 -45.01 -2.30 -36.10
C PRO A 421 -45.16 -1.21 -37.20
N ASN A 422 -44.10 -0.43 -37.39
CA ASN A 422 -43.38 -0.28 -38.68
C ASN A 422 -41.94 0.19 -38.38
#